data_AF-A0A2V5P0Y4-F1
#
_entry.id   AF-A0A2V5P0Y4-F1
#
_cell.length_a   1.000
_cell.length_b   1.000
_cell.length_c   1.000
_cell.angle_alpha   90.00
_cell.angle_beta   90.00
_cell.angle_gamma   90.00
#
_symmetry.space_group_name_H-M   'P 1'
#
loop_
_entity.id
_entity.type
_entity.pdbx_description
1 polymer ?
#
loop_
_entity_poly.entity_id
_entity_poly.type
_entity_poly.pdbx_seq_one_letter_code
_entity_poly.pdbx_strand_id
1 'polypeptide(L)'
;IYLLKNFERSKVHGLLGLDKHPADKSPEGNEQKPGDYPIAWCKEYGKGRVFYTSLGHREDVWDPDAPKRENSKEVSEAYQKHLLGGIKWALGLEEGSAKPD
;
A
#
# COMPACT_ATOMS: atom_id res chain seq x y z
N ILE A 1 3.69 -7.57 -6.55
CA ILE A 1 3.94 -6.50 -5.54
C ILE A 1 5.42 -6.14 -5.62
N TYR A 2 5.76 -4.85 -5.62
CA TYR A 2 7.14 -4.38 -5.78
C TYR A 2 7.89 -4.35 -4.44
N LEU A 3 9.21 -4.57 -4.48
CA LEU A 3 10.13 -4.33 -3.37
C LEU A 3 10.72 -2.93 -3.49
N LEU A 4 10.59 -2.13 -2.43
CA LEU A 4 11.18 -0.79 -2.39
C LEU A 4 12.67 -0.88 -2.06
N LYS A 5 13.52 -0.49 -3.01
CA LYS A 5 14.97 -0.36 -2.77
C LYS A 5 15.23 0.87 -1.88
N ASN A 6 16.10 0.71 -0.87
CA ASN A 6 16.48 1.77 0.07
C ASN A 6 15.28 2.38 0.83
N PHE A 7 14.28 1.55 1.17
CA PHE A 7 13.18 1.99 2.02
C PHE A 7 13.67 2.18 3.47
N GLU A 8 13.31 3.30 4.08
CA GLU A 8 13.64 3.63 5.47
C GLU A 8 12.35 3.76 6.28
N ARG A 9 12.00 2.71 7.05
CA ARG A 9 10.75 2.67 7.83
C ARG A 9 10.60 3.86 8.78
N SER A 10 11.69 4.26 9.44
CA SER A 10 11.73 5.38 10.39
C SER A 10 11.44 6.76 9.79
N LYS A 11 11.30 6.88 8.46
CA LYS A 11 11.01 8.14 7.77
C LYS A 11 9.55 8.27 7.30
N VAL A 12 8.73 7.25 7.52
CA VAL A 12 7.34 7.21 7.05
C VAL A 12 6.41 6.68 8.12
N HIS A 13 5.14 7.10 8.06
CA HIS A 13 4.07 6.45 8.79
C HIS A 13 3.53 5.29 7.95
N GLY A 14 3.68 4.06 8.42
CA GLY A 14 3.21 2.87 7.71
C GLY A 14 1.71 2.63 7.90
N LEU A 15 1.02 2.31 6.81
CA LEU A 15 -0.42 2.06 6.81
C LEU A 15 -0.75 0.58 6.53
N LEU A 16 0.03 -0.05 5.65
CA LEU A 16 -0.12 -1.46 5.29
C LEU A 16 1.25 -2.03 4.95
N GLY A 17 1.54 -3.25 5.42
CA GLY A 17 2.75 -3.99 5.10
C GLY A 17 2.46 -5.48 4.95
N LEU A 18 3.34 -6.20 4.26
CA LEU A 18 3.41 -7.65 4.31
C LEU A 18 4.42 -8.07 5.38
N ASP A 19 4.10 -9.13 6.09
CA ASP A 19 4.98 -9.81 7.06
C ASP A 19 6.02 -10.71 6.37
N LYS A 20 5.83 -10.99 5.07
CA LYS A 20 6.62 -11.95 4.28
C LYS A 20 7.04 -11.37 2.94
N HIS A 21 8.18 -11.85 2.46
CA HIS A 21 8.73 -11.46 1.18
C HIS A 21 7.77 -11.75 0.01
N PRO A 22 7.40 -10.77 -0.84
CA PRO A 22 6.39 -10.91 -1.89
C PRO A 22 6.85 -11.71 -3.12
N ALA A 23 8.15 -11.94 -3.27
CA ALA A 23 8.71 -12.54 -4.47
C ALA A 23 9.96 -13.34 -4.17
N ASP A 24 9.83 -14.62 -3.81
CA ASP A 24 10.93 -15.52 -4.10
C ASP A 24 10.39 -16.92 -4.40
N LYS A 25 10.49 -17.34 -5.66
CA LYS A 25 10.03 -18.65 -6.17
C LYS A 25 11.19 -19.64 -6.34
N SER A 26 12.40 -19.25 -5.94
CA SER A 26 13.55 -20.16 -5.93
C SER A 26 13.41 -21.16 -4.77
N PRO A 27 14.01 -22.37 -4.84
CA PRO A 27 14.03 -23.30 -3.71
C PRO A 27 14.65 -22.69 -2.45
N GLU A 28 15.64 -21.80 -2.61
CA GLU A 28 16.31 -21.01 -1.56
C GLU A 28 15.50 -19.76 -1.14
N GLY A 29 14.57 -19.33 -1.99
CA GLY A 29 13.72 -18.17 -1.85
C GLY A 29 12.40 -18.41 -1.14
N ASN A 30 11.91 -19.63 -1.20
CA ASN A 30 10.76 -20.05 -0.39
C ASN A 30 11.03 -19.99 1.13
N GLU A 31 12.24 -19.62 1.55
CA GLU A 31 12.45 -19.09 2.89
C GLU A 31 11.61 -17.83 3.06
N GLN A 32 10.50 -17.95 3.78
CA GLN A 32 9.66 -16.84 4.22
C GLN A 32 10.49 -15.91 5.09
N LYS A 33 11.29 -15.03 4.46
CA LYS A 33 12.14 -14.08 5.17
C LYS A 33 11.21 -13.13 5.91
N PRO A 34 11.22 -13.15 7.26
CA PRO A 34 10.49 -12.17 8.03
C PRO A 34 11.04 -10.80 7.68
N GLY A 35 10.16 -9.83 7.47
CA GLY A 35 10.58 -8.48 7.12
C GLY A 35 9.43 -7.51 7.09
N ASP A 36 9.77 -6.23 7.16
CA ASP A 36 8.82 -5.14 6.96
C ASP A 36 8.79 -4.78 5.47
N TYR A 37 7.76 -5.26 4.77
CA TYR A 37 7.57 -5.01 3.35
C TYR A 37 6.41 -4.02 3.15
N PRO A 38 6.68 -2.71 3.07
CA PRO A 38 5.65 -1.69 3.04
C PRO A 38 4.81 -1.76 1.75
N ILE A 39 3.49 -1.71 1.90
CA ILE A 39 2.52 -1.68 0.80
C ILE A 39 1.88 -0.31 0.67
N ALA A 40 1.55 0.33 1.79
CA ALA A 40 1.06 1.70 1.83
C ALA A 40 1.66 2.46 3.00
N TRP A 41 1.96 3.74 2.78
CA TRP A 41 2.51 4.64 3.78
C TRP A 41 2.19 6.09 3.44
N CYS A 42 2.32 6.96 4.43
CA CYS A 42 2.24 8.40 4.24
C CYS A 42 3.36 9.13 4.98
N LYS A 43 3.66 10.36 4.56
CA LYS A 43 4.58 11.26 5.26
C LYS A 43 4.34 12.71 4.87
N GLU A 44 4.82 13.62 5.69
CA GLU A 44 5.00 15.01 5.28
C GLU A 44 6.34 15.18 4.55
N TYR A 45 6.36 16.04 3.53
CA TYR A 45 7.57 16.40 2.81
C TYR A 45 7.56 17.91 2.51
N GLY A 46 8.43 18.65 3.19
CA GLY A 46 8.39 20.10 3.17
C GLY A 46 7.07 20.62 3.72
N LYS A 47 6.29 21.33 2.89
CA LYS A 47 4.94 21.82 3.23
C LYS A 47 3.82 20.94 2.67
N GLY A 48 4.16 19.86 1.97
CA GLY A 48 3.21 18.96 1.32
C GLY A 48 3.05 17.64 2.05
N ARG A 49 2.04 16.88 1.63
CA ARG A 49 1.74 15.53 2.11
C ARG A 49 1.93 14.53 0.98
N VAL A 50 2.53 13.37 1.29
CA VAL A 50 2.75 12.29 0.34
C VAL A 50 2.04 11.05 0.85
N PHE A 51 1.15 10.51 0.02
CA PHE A 51 0.52 9.20 0.20
C PHE A 51 1.01 8.26 -0.91
N TYR A 52 1.41 7.04 -0.54
CA TYR A 52 1.86 6.02 -1.48
C TYR A 52 1.12 4.70 -1.22
N THR A 53 0.76 4.01 -2.31
CA THR A 53 0.32 2.61 -2.26
C THR A 53 0.78 1.85 -3.50
N SER A 54 1.22 0.60 -3.32
CA SER A 54 1.66 -0.29 -4.40
C SER A 54 0.55 -1.24 -4.92
N LEU A 55 -0.67 -1.11 -4.38
CA LEU A 55 -1.85 -1.87 -4.79
C LEU A 55 -2.45 -1.34 -6.10
N GLY A 56 -3.37 -2.10 -6.70
CA GLY A 56 -4.16 -1.66 -7.86
C GLY A 56 -3.69 -2.14 -9.23
N HIS A 57 -2.80 -3.13 -9.30
CA HIS A 57 -2.27 -3.64 -10.58
C HIS A 57 -3.35 -4.30 -11.48
N ARG A 58 -4.36 -4.93 -10.88
CA ARG A 58 -5.43 -5.63 -11.62
C ARG A 58 -6.69 -4.78 -11.70
N GLU A 59 -7.44 -4.93 -12.79
CA GLU A 59 -8.71 -4.23 -13.03
C GLU A 59 -9.76 -4.55 -11.94
N ASP A 60 -9.87 -5.81 -11.54
CA ASP A 60 -10.81 -6.26 -10.51
C ASP A 60 -10.49 -5.76 -9.09
N VAL A 61 -9.28 -5.21 -8.85
CA VAL A 61 -8.94 -4.51 -7.61
C VAL A 61 -9.52 -3.09 -7.61
N TRP A 62 -9.68 -2.46 -8.77
CA TRP A 62 -10.20 -1.10 -8.87
C TRP A 62 -11.72 -1.04 -9.08
N ASP A 63 -12.22 -1.79 -10.06
CA ASP A 63 -13.61 -1.70 -10.52
C ASP A 63 -14.44 -2.85 -9.95
N PRO A 64 -15.49 -2.61 -9.14
CA PRO A 64 -16.38 -3.66 -8.62
C PRO A 64 -17.17 -4.39 -9.72
N ASP A 65 -17.29 -3.80 -10.91
CA ASP A 65 -18.05 -4.34 -12.03
C ASP A 65 -17.14 -4.88 -13.15
N ALA A 66 -15.84 -5.00 -12.89
CA ALA A 66 -14.88 -5.62 -13.81
C ALA A 66 -15.38 -7.00 -14.32
N PRO A 67 -15.31 -7.28 -15.63
CA PRO A 67 -15.94 -8.44 -16.26
C PRO A 67 -15.30 -9.78 -15.85
N LYS A 68 -14.05 -9.77 -15.41
CA LYS A 68 -13.32 -10.92 -14.88
C LYS A 68 -12.77 -10.56 -13.51
N ARG A 69 -13.08 -11.37 -12.51
CA ARG A 69 -12.72 -11.09 -11.12
C ARG A 69 -12.08 -12.30 -10.45
N GLU A 70 -10.98 -12.06 -9.76
CA GLU A 70 -10.35 -13.00 -8.83
C GLU A 70 -10.72 -12.66 -7.38
N ASN A 71 -11.02 -11.39 -7.09
CA ASN A 71 -11.49 -10.94 -5.77
C ASN A 71 -12.98 -10.57 -5.74
N SER A 72 -13.54 -10.59 -4.53
CA SER A 72 -14.92 -10.16 -4.27
C SER A 72 -15.10 -8.67 -4.56
N LYS A 73 -16.34 -8.20 -4.71
CA LYS A 73 -16.64 -6.77 -4.97
C LYS A 73 -16.21 -5.87 -3.82
N GLU A 74 -16.33 -6.39 -2.59
CA GLU A 74 -15.97 -5.71 -1.36
C GLU A 74 -14.49 -5.32 -1.33
N VAL A 75 -13.61 -6.10 -1.97
CA VAL A 75 -12.18 -5.76 -2.11
C VAL A 75 -11.99 -4.52 -2.98
N SER A 76 -12.73 -4.38 -4.09
CA SER A 76 -12.67 -3.18 -4.93
C SER A 76 -13.18 -1.95 -4.19
N GLU A 77 -14.31 -2.09 -3.49
CA GLU A 77 -14.89 -1.01 -2.70
C GLU A 77 -13.96 -0.58 -1.55
N ALA A 78 -13.31 -1.54 -0.89
CA ALA A 78 -12.29 -1.24 0.13
C ALA A 78 -11.08 -0.52 -0.49
N TYR A 79 -10.62 -0.93 -1.67
CA TYR A 79 -9.52 -0.27 -2.36
C TYR A 79 -9.88 1.15 -2.80
N GLN A 80 -11.10 1.38 -3.30
CA GLN A 80 -11.61 2.72 -3.61
C GLN A 80 -11.66 3.61 -2.36
N LYS A 81 -12.12 3.08 -1.21
CA LYS A 81 -12.11 3.82 0.07
C LYS A 81 -10.69 4.14 0.52
N HIS A 82 -9.75 3.20 0.39
CA HIS A 82 -8.33 3.40 0.68
C HIS A 82 -7.73 4.54 -0.15
N LEU A 83 -7.96 4.53 -1.47
CA LEU A 83 -7.50 5.59 -2.37
C LEU A 83 -8.13 6.94 -2.04
N LEU A 84 -9.45 6.98 -1.84
CA LEU A 84 -10.15 8.22 -1.51
C LEU A 84 -9.66 8.81 -0.18
N GLY A 85 -9.46 7.98 0.84
CA GLY A 85 -8.91 8.40 2.13
C GLY A 85 -7.50 8.99 1.99
N GLY A 86 -6.62 8.31 1.27
CA GLY A 86 -5.26 8.79 1.00
C GLY A 86 -5.22 10.10 0.21
N ILE A 87 -6.08 10.24 -0.81
CA ILE A 87 -6.21 11.47 -1.60
C ILE A 87 -6.72 12.62 -0.74
N LYS A 88 -7.80 12.42 0.01
CA LYS A 88 -8.36 13.44 0.90
C LYS A 88 -7.34 13.89 1.96
N TRP A 89 -6.64 12.95 2.58
CA TRP A 89 -5.59 13.27 3.54
C TRP A 89 -4.44 14.06 2.89
N ALA A 90 -3.99 13.65 1.70
CA ALA A 90 -2.93 14.36 0.98
C ALA A 90 -3.35 15.79 0.58
N LEU A 91 -4.63 16.01 0.30
CA LEU A 91 -5.22 17.32 0.01
C LEU A 91 -5.53 18.18 1.26
N GLY A 92 -5.37 17.63 2.47
CA GLY A 92 -5.74 18.36 3.69
C GLY A 92 -7.24 18.42 3.98
N LEU A 93 -8.03 17.58 3.32
CA LEU A 93 -9.49 17.51 3.50
C LEU A 93 -9.90 16.61 4.67
N GLU A 94 -8.99 15.75 5.14
CA GLU A 94 -9.18 14.87 6.29
C GLU A 94 -7.93 14.89 7.18
N GLU A 95 -8.16 14.74 8.49
CA GLU A 95 -7.10 14.64 9.49
C GLU A 95 -6.48 13.24 9.52
N GLY A 96 -5.21 13.16 9.89
CA GLY A 96 -4.50 11.89 10.03
C GLY A 96 -3.03 12.10 10.35
N SER A 97 -2.46 11.23 11.19
CA SER A 97 -1.05 11.28 11.54
C SER A 97 -0.17 10.96 10.33
N ALA A 98 0.93 11.70 10.18
CA ALA A 98 2.06 11.35 9.31
C ALA A 98 3.34 11.09 10.12
N LYS A 99 3.22 10.98 11.45
CA LYS A 99 4.37 10.73 12.32
C LYS A 99 4.96 9.35 11.99
N PRO A 100 6.27 9.27 11.68
CA PRO A 100 6.91 7.98 11.43
C PRO A 100 6.81 7.03 12.61
N ASP A 101 6.77 5.73 12.30
CA ASP A 101 6.68 4.64 13.28
C ASP A 101 8.05 4.29 13.90
#